data_AF-A0A2E7ENS2-F1
#
_entry.id   AF-A0A2E7ENS2-F1
#
_cell.length_a   1.000
_cell.length_b   1.000
_cell.length_c   1.000
_cell.angle_alpha   90.00
_cell.angle_beta   90.00
_cell.angle_gamma   90.00
#
_symmetry.space_group_name_H-M   'P 1'
#
loop_
_entity.id
_entity.type
_entity.pdbx_description
1 polymer ?
#
loop_
_entity_poly.entity_id
_entity_poly.type
_entity_poly.pdbx_seq_one_letter_code
_entity_poly.pdbx_strand_id
1 'polypeptide(L)' 'MQEYVAAKDGFVTIIEDGRIWVFLPNSDELKEFEEIGEPAKCVTRPGAGPLQMTVKSVDASTIDAYLSN' A
#
# COMPACT_ATOMS: atom_id res chain seq x y z
N MET A 1 2.04 -11.60 12.31
CA MET A 1 0.66 -12.09 12.02
C MET A 1 -0.21 -11.02 11.33
N GLN A 2 0.08 -9.72 11.43
CA GLN A 2 -0.68 -8.67 10.73
C GLN A 2 -0.36 -8.57 9.22
N GLU A 3 0.85 -8.89 8.78
CA GLU A 3 1.25 -8.85 7.35
C GLU A 3 0.33 -9.68 6.44
N TYR A 4 -0.20 -10.79 6.95
CA TYR A 4 -1.07 -11.67 6.17
C TYR A 4 -2.48 -11.08 5.90
N VAL A 5 -2.89 -10.09 6.69
CA VAL A 5 -4.22 -9.45 6.54
C VAL A 5 -4.24 -8.51 5.33
N ALA A 6 -3.12 -7.84 5.08
CA ALA A 6 -2.99 -6.90 3.97
C ALA A 6 -2.48 -7.57 2.68
N ALA A 7 -1.77 -8.69 2.79
CA ALA A 7 -1.19 -9.40 1.66
C ALA A 7 -2.26 -9.76 0.61
N LYS A 8 -2.05 -9.28 -0.62
CA LYS A 8 -2.93 -9.54 -1.77
C LYS A 8 -2.10 -9.97 -2.96
N ASP A 9 -2.53 -11.04 -3.61
CA ASP A 9 -1.85 -11.54 -4.80
C ASP A 9 -1.87 -10.46 -5.91
N GLY A 10 -0.72 -10.22 -6.52
CA GLY A 10 -0.55 -9.12 -7.48
C GLY A 10 -0.28 -7.73 -6.87
N PHE A 11 -0.15 -7.63 -5.54
CA PHE A 11 0.25 -6.38 -4.86
C PHE A 11 1.32 -6.64 -3.81
N VAL A 12 2.22 -5.68 -3.64
CA VAL A 12 3.21 -5.68 -2.57
C VAL A 12 2.67 -4.82 -1.44
N THR A 13 2.40 -5.43 -0.28
CA THR A 13 1.89 -4.69 0.88
C THR A 13 2.91 -4.66 2.01
N ILE A 14 3.19 -3.47 2.53
CA ILE A 14 4.14 -3.25 3.62
C ILE A 14 3.38 -2.62 4.78
N ILE A 15 3.46 -3.20 5.97
CA ILE A 15 2.79 -2.64 7.15
C ILE A 15 3.80 -1.86 7.99
N GLU A 16 3.63 -0.55 8.07
CA GLU A 16 4.43 0.33 8.92
C GLU A 16 3.53 1.16 9.83
N ASP A 17 3.82 1.17 11.13
CA ASP A 17 3.08 1.96 12.12
C ASP A 17 1.54 1.73 12.09
N GLY A 18 1.12 0.49 11.81
CA GLY A 18 -0.31 0.14 11.68
C GLY A 18 -0.99 0.69 10.42
N ARG A 19 -0.20 1.15 9.44
CA ARG A 19 -0.67 1.61 8.12
C ARG A 19 -0.20 0.62 7.08
N ILE A 20 -1.07 0.36 6.11
CA ILE A 20 -0.80 -0.56 5.02
C ILE A 20 -0.33 0.27 3.84
N TRP A 21 0.93 0.14 3.46
CA TRP A 21 1.40 0.59 2.18
C TRP A 21 1.11 -0.48 1.13
N VAL A 22 0.58 -0.06 -0.02
CA VAL A 22 0.27 -0.95 -1.14
C VAL A 22 1.01 -0.44 -2.35
N PHE A 23 1.75 -1.31 -3.01
CA PHE A 23 2.48 -1.04 -4.23
C PHE A 23 2.16 -2.11 -5.27
N LEU A 24 2.32 -1.72 -6.53
CA LEU A 24 2.30 -2.68 -7.62
C LEU A 24 3.66 -3.39 -7.68
N PRO A 25 3.69 -4.69 -8.00
CA PRO A 25 4.92 -5.44 -8.12
C PRO A 25 5.70 -4.95 -9.35
N ASN A 26 7.02 -4.76 -9.18
CA ASN A 26 7.94 -4.26 -10.23
C ASN A 26 7.66 -2.82 -10.70
N SER A 27 7.05 -1.98 -9.88
CA SER A 27 6.83 -0.57 -10.21
C SER A 27 8.01 0.30 -9.80
N ASP A 28 8.25 1.36 -10.56
CA ASP A 28 9.27 2.36 -10.22
C ASP A 28 9.00 2.97 -8.84
N GLU A 29 7.73 3.09 -8.45
CA GLU A 29 7.32 3.55 -7.13
C GLU A 29 7.73 2.64 -5.96
N LEU A 30 7.71 1.31 -6.17
CA LEU A 30 8.18 0.36 -5.15
C LEU A 30 9.69 0.50 -4.98
N LYS A 31 10.42 0.64 -6.09
CA LYS A 31 11.86 0.91 -6.08
C LYS A 31 12.19 2.23 -5.38
N GLU A 32 11.47 3.30 -5.67
CA GLU A 32 11.60 4.56 -4.96
C GLU A 32 11.33 4.38 -3.46
N PHE A 33 10.31 3.60 -3.10
CA PHE A 33 10.02 3.34 -1.69
C PHE A 33 11.17 2.58 -1.00
N GLU A 34 11.77 1.61 -1.67
CA GLU A 34 12.91 0.85 -1.15
C GLU A 34 14.22 1.67 -1.10
N GLU A 35 14.43 2.60 -2.05
CA GLU A 35 15.65 3.42 -2.11
C GLU A 35 15.59 4.65 -1.20
N ILE A 36 14.45 5.36 -1.18
CA ILE A 36 14.30 6.66 -0.51
C ILE A 36 13.37 6.60 0.71
N GLY A 37 12.53 5.56 0.83
CA GLY A 37 11.54 5.43 1.89
C GLY A 37 10.19 6.03 1.49
N GLU A 38 9.65 6.97 2.26
CA GLU A 38 8.32 7.52 1.97
C GLU A 38 8.34 8.40 0.69
N PRO A 39 7.62 8.02 -0.38
CA PRO A 39 7.61 8.77 -1.63
C PRO A 39 7.02 10.16 -1.41
N ALA A 40 7.58 11.16 -2.12
CA ALA A 40 7.17 12.55 -2.01
C ALA A 40 5.68 12.77 -2.35
N LYS A 41 5.12 11.90 -3.21
CA LYS A 41 3.71 11.87 -3.54
C LYS A 41 3.13 10.51 -3.16
N CYS A 42 2.26 10.52 -2.16
CA CYS A 42 1.43 9.37 -1.83
C CYS A 42 -0.01 9.80 -1.56
N VAL A 43 -0.93 8.90 -1.88
CA VAL A 43 -2.34 8.97 -1.54
C VAL A 43 -2.56 8.17 -0.26
N THR A 44 -3.26 8.77 0.69
CA THR A 44 -3.67 8.13 1.93
C THR A 44 -5.19 7.98 1.95
N ARG A 45 -5.66 6.78 2.25
CA ARG A 45 -7.07 6.41 2.39
C ARG A 45 -7.30 5.86 3.79
N PRO A 46 -7.64 6.73 4.75
CA PRO A 46 -7.88 6.31 6.14
C PRO A 46 -9.11 5.40 6.20
N GLY A 47 -8.99 4.28 6.92
CA GLY A 47 -10.09 3.34 7.15
C GLY A 47 -10.53 2.51 5.94
N ALA A 48 -9.83 2.62 4.81
CA ALA A 48 -10.22 1.93 3.57
C ALA A 48 -9.70 0.48 3.51
N GLY A 49 -8.67 0.14 4.29
CA GLY A 49 -8.06 -1.18 4.28
C GLY A 49 -8.78 -2.21 5.14
N PRO A 50 -8.34 -3.48 5.06
CA PRO A 50 -8.85 -4.53 5.93
C PRO A 50 -8.66 -4.13 7.41
N LEU A 51 -9.63 -4.49 8.25
CA LEU A 51 -9.67 -4.11 9.68
C LEU A 51 -9.73 -2.58 9.95
N GLN A 52 -10.28 -1.78 9.02
CA GLN A 52 -10.29 -0.31 9.10
C GLN A 52 -8.88 0.30 9.19
N MET A 53 -7.87 -0.39 8.65
CA MET A 53 -6.52 0.15 8.59
C MET A 53 -6.42 1.24 7.53
N THR A 54 -5.48 2.16 7.74
CA THR A 54 -5.18 3.21 6.76
C THR A 54 -4.36 2.62 5.63
N VAL A 55 -4.83 2.80 4.39
CA VAL A 55 -4.10 2.36 3.19
C VAL A 55 -3.38 3.54 2.58
N LYS A 56 -2.09 3.39 2.31
CA LYS A 56 -1.24 4.36 1.61
C LYS A 56 -0.73 3.72 0.33
N SER A 57 -0.66 4.50 -0.73
CA SER A 57 -0.01 4.11 -1.97
C SER A 57 0.47 5.36 -2.68
N VAL A 58 1.30 5.22 -3.70
CA VAL A 58 1.72 6.31 -4.58
C VAL A 58 0.58 6.90 -5.41
N ASP A 59 -0.41 6.08 -5.77
CA ASP A 59 -1.55 6.50 -6.57
C ASP A 59 -2.89 5.99 -6.03
N ALA A 60 -3.94 6.76 -6.28
CA ALA A 60 -5.29 6.41 -5.88
C ALA A 60 -5.81 5.18 -6.64
N SER A 61 -5.39 4.97 -7.89
CA SER A 61 -5.78 3.85 -8.73
C SER A 61 -5.23 2.53 -8.20
N THR A 62 -4.02 2.54 -7.64
CA THR A 62 -3.44 1.36 -6.98
C THR A 62 -4.23 0.99 -5.73
N ILE A 63 -4.64 1.99 -4.94
CA ILE A 63 -5.53 1.75 -3.79
C ILE A 63 -6.88 1.23 -4.26
N ASP A 64 -7.48 1.84 -5.27
CA ASP A 64 -8.76 1.40 -5.82
C ASP A 64 -8.67 -0.05 -6.32
N ALA A 65 -7.66 -0.39 -7.13
CA ALA A 65 -7.43 -1.75 -7.60
C ALA A 65 -7.21 -2.75 -6.45
N TYR A 66 -6.55 -2.32 -5.37
CA TYR A 66 -6.39 -3.11 -4.16
C TYR A 66 -7.71 -3.30 -3.38
N LEU A 67 -8.63 -2.34 -3.42
CA LEU A 67 -9.91 -2.38 -2.70
C LEU A 67 -11.09 -2.94 -3.51
N SER A 68 -11.02 -2.89 -4.85
CA SER A 68 -12.12 -3.23 -5.75
C SER A 68 -12.32 -4.75 -5.96
N ASN A 69 -11.76 -5.59 -5.09
CA ASN A 69 -11.78 -7.06 -5.17
C ASN A 69 -11.75 -7.67 -3.77
#